data_AF-A0A2W5YI97-F1
#
_entry.id   AF-A0A2W5YI97-F1
#
_cell.length_a   1.000
_cell.length_b   1.000
_cell.length_c   1.000
_cell.angle_alpha   90.00
_cell.angle_beta   90.00
_cell.angle_gamma   90.00
#
_symmetry.space_group_name_H-M   'P 1'
#
loop_
_entity.id
_entity.type
_entity.pdbx_description
1 polymer ?
#
loop_
_entity_poly.entity_id
_entity_poly.type
_entity_poly.pdbx_seq_one_letter_code
_entity_poly.pdbx_strand_id
1 'polypeptide(L)'
;MGPPLFHNFLVNTGMRKRGLCFQWAEDLLAQLDALELTTLELHWGEARAGTWREHNCIVATAKGQPFRTGIVLDGWRHSGRLYWNALARDHYPLGRRQRLCFTGARA
;
A
#
# COMPACT_ATOMS: atom_id res chain seq x y z
N MET A 1 20.12 5.90 6.83
CA MET A 1 19.06 6.63 6.10
C MET A 1 19.43 6.69 4.63
N GLY A 2 18.85 5.80 3.81
CA GLY A 2 18.99 5.85 2.35
C GLY A 2 17.66 6.32 1.74
N PRO A 3 17.65 7.10 0.64
CA PRO A 3 16.42 7.58 0.04
C PRO A 3 15.48 6.42 -0.32
N PRO A 4 14.15 6.60 -0.23
CA PRO A 4 13.17 5.63 -0.73
C PRO A 4 13.45 5.12 -2.16
N LEU A 5 14.16 5.93 -2.96
CA LEU A 5 14.63 5.62 -4.32
C LEU A 5 15.76 4.58 -4.39
N PHE A 6 16.67 4.54 -3.40
CA PHE A 6 17.77 3.56 -3.38
C PHE A 6 17.26 2.14 -3.07
N HIS A 7 16.11 2.02 -2.40
CA HIS A 7 15.52 0.72 -2.07
C HIS A 7 14.86 0.04 -3.28
N ASN A 8 14.14 0.80 -4.11
CA ASN A 8 13.58 0.30 -5.38
C ASN A 8 14.69 -0.09 -6.36
N PHE A 9 15.81 0.65 -6.39
CA PHE A 9 16.99 0.30 -7.20
C PHE A 9 17.62 -1.04 -6.79
N LEU A 10 17.77 -1.31 -5.49
CA LEU A 10 18.38 -2.54 -4.94
C LEU A 10 17.59 -3.82 -5.22
N VAL A 11 16.27 -3.74 -5.38
CA VAL A 11 15.45 -4.91 -5.68
C VAL A 11 15.30 -5.14 -7.19
N ASN A 12 15.26 -4.05 -7.98
CA ASN A 12 15.31 -4.18 -9.44
C ASN A 12 16.67 -4.68 -9.96
N THR A 13 17.73 -4.57 -9.16
CA THR A 13 19.08 -5.11 -9.43
C THR A 13 19.34 -6.48 -8.80
N GLY A 14 18.35 -7.11 -8.16
CA GLY A 14 18.45 -8.48 -7.63
C GLY A 14 19.29 -8.64 -6.35
N MET A 15 19.68 -7.54 -5.68
CA MET A 15 20.55 -7.58 -4.50
C MET A 15 19.82 -7.87 -3.18
N ARG A 16 18.47 -7.83 -3.15
CA ARG A 16 17.65 -8.19 -1.98
C ARG A 16 16.39 -8.95 -2.37
N LYS A 17 16.06 -10.00 -1.60
CA LYS A 17 14.87 -10.85 -1.83
C LYS A 17 13.55 -10.22 -1.35
N ARG A 18 13.60 -9.30 -0.35
CA ARG A 18 12.44 -8.61 0.24
C ARG A 18 12.78 -7.17 0.68
N GLY A 19 11.78 -6.32 0.88
CA GLY A 19 11.88 -4.93 1.32
C GLY A 19 11.22 -3.88 0.42
N LEU A 20 10.50 -4.30 -0.63
CA LEU A 20 9.81 -3.36 -1.53
C LEU A 20 8.54 -2.79 -0.92
N CYS A 21 8.16 -1.58 -1.37
CA CYS A 21 6.92 -0.92 -0.98
C CYS A 21 5.69 -1.82 -1.16
N PHE A 22 5.65 -2.65 -2.22
CA PHE A 22 4.54 -3.59 -2.44
C PHE A 22 4.49 -4.71 -1.39
N GLN A 23 5.64 -5.22 -0.93
CA GLN A 23 5.65 -6.30 0.06
C GLN A 23 5.21 -5.81 1.43
N TRP A 24 5.58 -4.57 1.78
CA TRP A 24 5.06 -3.91 2.97
C TRP A 24 3.54 -3.69 2.88
N ALA A 25 3.03 -3.35 1.69
CA ALA A 25 1.60 -3.23 1.45
C ALA A 25 0.87 -4.60 1.52
N GLU A 26 1.46 -5.67 0.97
CA GLU A 26 0.94 -7.04 1.06
C GLU A 26 0.89 -7.55 2.51
N ASP A 27 2.01 -7.44 3.23
CA ASP A 27 2.10 -7.90 4.62
C ASP A 27 1.11 -7.12 5.51
N LEU A 28 0.96 -5.80 5.28
CA LEU A 28 -0.04 -4.98 5.97
C LEU A 28 -1.48 -5.36 5.60
N LEU A 29 -1.76 -5.62 4.31
CA LEU A 29 -3.08 -6.03 3.85
C LEU A 29 -3.49 -7.36 4.48
N ALA A 30 -2.59 -8.34 4.52
CA ALA A 30 -2.87 -9.65 5.13
C ALA A 30 -3.23 -9.53 6.62
N GLN A 31 -2.54 -8.66 7.36
CA GLN A 31 -2.86 -8.40 8.76
C GLN A 31 -4.22 -7.69 8.93
N LEU A 32 -4.54 -6.74 8.06
CA LEU A 32 -5.83 -6.03 8.09
C LEU A 32 -7.01 -6.91 7.65
N ASP A 33 -6.79 -7.81 6.70
CA ASP A 33 -7.78 -8.76 6.19
C ASP A 33 -8.14 -9.80 7.28
N ALA A 34 -7.14 -10.27 8.03
CA ALA A 34 -7.33 -11.16 9.17
C ALA A 34 -8.16 -10.55 10.33
N LEU A 35 -8.37 -9.23 10.35
CA LEU A 35 -9.25 -8.56 11.32
C LEU A 35 -10.73 -8.61 10.91
N GLU A 36 -11.06 -9.15 9.74
CA GLU A 36 -12.44 -9.32 9.24
C GLU A 36 -13.27 -8.03 9.34
N LEU A 37 -12.67 -6.90 8.95
CA LEU A 37 -13.28 -5.57 9.08
C LEU A 37 -14.58 -5.49 8.26
N THR A 38 -15.72 -5.29 8.93
CA THR A 38 -17.05 -5.24 8.28
C THR A 38 -17.48 -3.85 7.86
N THR A 39 -16.90 -2.82 8.49
CA THR A 39 -17.24 -1.39 8.28
C THR A 39 -16.28 -0.67 7.34
N LEU A 40 -15.10 -1.25 7.08
CA LEU A 40 -14.05 -0.67 6.27
C LEU A 40 -13.82 -1.49 5.00
N GLU A 41 -13.55 -0.81 3.90
CA GLU A 41 -13.06 -1.43 2.67
C GLU A 41 -11.57 -1.14 2.53
N LEU A 42 -10.80 -2.20 2.26
CA LEU A 42 -9.37 -2.11 1.99
C LEU A 42 -9.14 -2.00 0.49
N HIS A 43 -8.23 -1.11 0.11
CA HIS A 43 -7.88 -0.86 -1.27
C HIS A 43 -6.38 -0.81 -1.44
N TRP A 44 -5.90 -1.27 -2.60
CA TRP A 44 -4.53 -1.06 -2.98
C TRP A 44 -4.35 0.32 -3.59
N GLY A 45 -3.56 1.14 -2.90
CA GLY A 45 -3.09 2.43 -3.37
C GLY A 45 -1.79 2.26 -4.15
N GLU A 46 -1.79 2.69 -5.40
CA GLU A 46 -0.63 2.63 -6.28
C GLU A 46 -0.35 4.04 -6.83
N ALA A 47 0.89 4.49 -6.70
CA ALA A 47 1.35 5.74 -7.28
C ALA A 47 2.45 5.48 -8.30
N ARG A 48 2.34 6.10 -9.48
CA ARG A 48 3.36 6.08 -10.55
C ARG A 48 3.78 4.64 -10.96
N ALA A 49 2.78 3.78 -11.16
CA ALA A 49 2.95 2.40 -11.60
C ALA A 49 3.86 2.28 -12.83
N GLY A 50 4.74 1.29 -12.84
CA GLY A 50 5.68 1.02 -13.94
C GLY A 50 6.84 2.00 -14.05
N THR A 51 7.02 2.90 -13.07
CA THR A 51 8.15 3.83 -13.03
C THR A 51 9.11 3.50 -11.89
N TRP A 52 10.35 3.99 -11.97
CA TRP A 52 11.32 3.86 -10.88
C TRP A 52 10.90 4.55 -9.57
N ARG A 53 9.88 5.42 -9.62
CA ARG A 53 9.26 6.10 -8.46
C ARG A 53 7.96 5.44 -8.02
N GLU A 54 7.70 4.21 -8.45
CA GLU A 54 6.52 3.47 -8.05
C GLU A 54 6.48 3.33 -6.52
N HIS A 55 5.28 3.53 -5.98
CA HIS A 55 5.00 3.39 -4.56
C HIS A 55 3.64 2.73 -4.35
N ASN A 56 3.61 1.73 -3.48
CA ASN A 56 2.42 0.95 -3.16
C ASN A 56 2.13 1.06 -1.66
N CYS A 57 0.85 1.17 -1.30
CA CYS A 57 0.38 1.20 0.08
C CYS A 57 -1.08 0.71 0.16
N ILE A 58 -1.63 0.58 1.36
CA ILE A 58 -3.04 0.27 1.56
C ILE A 58 -3.81 1.57 1.82
N VAL A 59 -5.02 1.66 1.31
CA VAL A 59 -5.95 2.75 1.59
C VAL A 59 -7.22 2.14 2.14
N ALA A 60 -7.60 2.54 3.35
CA ALA A 60 -8.85 2.14 3.97
C ALA A 60 -9.91 3.22 3.75
N THR A 61 -11.11 2.82 3.35
CA THR A 61 -12.29 3.70 3.31
C THR A 61 -13.39 3.13 4.19
N ALA A 62 -14.34 3.97 4.62
CA ALA A 62 -15.60 3.43 5.13
C ALA A 62 -16.37 2.78 3.98
N LYS A 63 -17.11 1.71 4.28
CA LYS A 63 -17.88 0.96 3.29
C LYS A 63 -18.77 1.87 2.43
N GLY A 64 -18.67 1.72 1.11
CA GLY A 64 -19.41 2.53 0.14
C GLY A 64 -18.93 3.98 -0.05
N GLN A 65 -17.84 4.41 0.63
CA GLN A 65 -17.28 5.74 0.41
C GLN A 65 -16.32 5.79 -0.80
N PRO A 66 -16.19 6.95 -1.46
CA PRO A 66 -15.23 7.10 -2.55
C PRO A 66 -13.79 6.90 -2.08
N PHE A 67 -12.95 6.29 -2.93
CA PHE A 67 -11.52 6.08 -2.63
C PHE A 67 -10.81 7.35 -2.14
N ARG A 68 -11.13 8.51 -2.72
CA ARG A 68 -10.54 9.82 -2.39
C ARG A 68 -10.71 10.26 -0.94
N THR A 69 -11.70 9.73 -0.22
CA THR A 69 -11.95 10.03 1.19
C THR A 69 -11.21 9.09 2.14
N GLY A 70 -10.48 8.11 1.60
CA GLY A 70 -9.78 7.10 2.37
C GLY A 70 -8.59 7.61 3.19
N ILE A 71 -8.12 6.75 4.06
CA ILE A 71 -6.92 6.93 4.88
C ILE A 71 -5.83 6.03 4.32
N VAL A 72 -4.69 6.61 3.98
CA VAL A 72 -3.48 5.89 3.58
C VAL A 72 -2.90 5.19 4.80
N LEU A 73 -2.53 3.92 4.66
CA LEU A 73 -1.84 3.10 5.64
C LEU A 73 -0.56 2.56 5.00
N ASP A 74 0.59 2.93 5.56
CA ASP A 74 1.89 2.68 4.94
C ASP A 74 2.97 2.36 5.99
N GLY A 75 3.36 1.10 6.08
CA GLY A 75 4.43 0.66 6.99
C GLY A 75 5.84 0.96 6.46
N TRP A 76 5.99 1.27 5.18
CA TRP A 76 7.29 1.45 4.54
C TRP A 76 7.86 2.84 4.80
N ARG A 77 7.03 3.89 4.74
CA ARG A 77 7.48 5.30 4.90
C ARG A 77 8.22 5.59 6.19
N HIS A 78 7.90 4.88 7.27
CA HIS A 78 8.60 4.99 8.55
C HIS A 78 9.26 3.67 8.98
N SER A 79 9.65 2.83 8.01
CA SER A 79 10.49 1.64 8.24
C SER A 79 9.96 0.73 9.35
N GLY A 80 8.66 0.43 9.35
CA GLY A 80 8.00 -0.43 10.32
C GLY A 80 7.05 0.28 11.28
N ARG A 81 7.16 1.61 11.44
CA ARG A 81 6.11 2.39 12.11
C ARG A 81 5.01 2.69 11.10
N LEU A 82 3.76 2.42 11.47
CA LEU A 82 2.63 2.71 10.60
C LEU A 82 2.51 4.22 10.36
N TYR A 83 2.75 4.65 9.13
CA TYR A 83 2.35 5.98 8.67
C TYR A 83 0.87 5.93 8.29
N TRP A 84 0.13 6.95 8.69
CA TRP A 84 -1.24 7.14 8.25
C TRP A 84 -1.54 8.61 7.99
N ASN A 85 -2.35 8.89 6.98
CA ASN A 85 -2.81 10.23 6.64
C ASN A 85 -4.08 10.16 5.78
N ALA A 86 -4.86 11.23 5.74
CA ALA A 86 -5.93 11.36 4.76
C ALA A 86 -5.36 11.34 3.35
N LEU A 87 -5.93 10.51 2.46
CA LEU A 87 -5.47 10.38 1.07
C LEU A 87 -5.44 11.73 0.34
N ALA A 88 -6.42 12.59 0.59
CA ALA A 88 -6.49 13.93 0.02
C ALA A 88 -5.33 14.86 0.46
N ARG A 89 -4.64 14.53 1.55
CA ARG A 89 -3.48 15.28 2.07
C ARG A 89 -2.16 14.55 1.83
N ASP A 90 -2.19 13.41 1.14
CA ASP A 90 -0.99 12.64 0.88
C ASP A 90 -0.20 13.23 -0.30
N HIS A 91 1.13 13.22 -0.19
CA HIS A 91 2.00 13.80 -1.20
C HIS A 91 2.26 12.85 -2.38
N TYR A 92 1.91 11.56 -2.25
CA TYR A 92 1.92 10.64 -3.38
C TYR A 92 0.58 10.72 -4.14
N PRO A 93 0.61 10.78 -5.49
CA PRO A 93 -0.60 10.75 -6.31
C PRO A 93 -1.13 9.31 -6.40
N LEU A 94 -1.68 8.83 -5.29
CA LEU A 94 -2.18 7.48 -5.14
C LEU A 94 -3.49 7.31 -5.92
N GLY A 95 -3.51 6.32 -6.81
CA GLY A 95 -4.70 5.82 -7.48
C GLY A 95 -5.16 4.49 -6.88
N ARG A 96 -6.45 4.17 -7.02
CA ARG A 96 -6.97 2.84 -6.69
C ARG A 96 -6.58 1.88 -7.80
N ARG A 97 -5.81 0.84 -7.49
CA ARG A 97 -5.65 -0.28 -8.44
C ARG A 97 -6.94 -1.10 -8.43
N GLN A 98 -7.68 -1.05 -9.54
CA GLN A 98 -9.03 -1.62 -9.67
C GLN A 98 -9.07 -3.15 -9.63
N ARG A 99 -7.92 -3.82 -9.66
CA ARG A 99 -7.83 -5.27 -9.71
C ARG A 99 -6.74 -5.78 -8.78
N LEU A 100 -7.08 -5.91 -7.51
CA LEU A 100 -6.63 -7.07 -6.74
C LEU A 100 -7.85 -7.95 -6.56
N CYS A 101 -8.04 -8.86 -7.51
CA CYS A 101 -8.76 -10.08 -7.21
C CYS A 101 -7.83 -10.86 -6.29
N PHE A 102 -7.86 -10.56 -4.99
CA PHE A 102 -7.31 -11.50 -4.03
C PHE A 102 -8.28 -12.67 -4.05
N THR A 103 -7.90 -13.75 -4.71
CA THR A 103 -8.47 -15.08 -4.51
C THR A 103 -8.07 -15.57 -3.11
N GLY A 104 -8.50 -14.85 -2.08
CA GLY A 104 -8.69 -15.39 -0.75
C GLY A 104 -10.03 -16.09 -0.79
N ALA A 105 -9.98 -17.40 -0.99
CA ALA A 105 -11.15 -18.26 -0.98
C ALA A 105 -11.96 -17.99 0.30
N ARG A 106 -13.20 -17.51 0.12
CA ARG A 106 -14.25 -17.78 1.10
C ARG A 106 -14.50 -19.27 1.02
N ALA A 107 -14.07 -20.00 2.05
CA ALA A 107 -14.52 -21.34 2.37
C ALA A 107 -14.96 -21.31 3.83
#